data_AF-A0A444WS39-F1
#
_entry.id   AF-A0A444WS39-F1
#
_cell.length_a   1.000
_cell.length_b   1.000
_cell.length_c   1.000
_cell.angle_alpha   90.00
_cell.angle_beta   90.00
_cell.angle_gamma   90.00
#
_symmetry.space_group_name_H-M   'P 1'
#
loop_
_entity.id
_entity.type
_entity.pdbx_description
1 polymer ?
#
loop_
_entity_poly.entity_id
_entity_poly.type
_entity_poly.pdbx_seq_one_letter_code
_entity_poly.pdbx_strand_id
1 'polypeptide(L)'
;MIMGAAGSTVYYNLRLRHPTLDIPLIDYDLALLFQPMLMLGISIGVAFNVMFADWMVTVLLIILFIGNHFSNYLHNISTKYIYRIKDA
;
A
#
# COMPACT_ATOMS: atom_id res chain seq x y z
N MET A 1 -1.87 15.44 14.87
CA MET A 1 -3.10 14.96 15.55
C MET A 1 -3.53 13.52 15.19
N ILE A 2 -2.78 12.75 14.39
CA ILE A 2 -3.17 11.36 14.04
C ILE A 2 -2.52 10.31 14.95
N MET A 3 -1.28 10.56 15.41
CA MET A 3 -0.52 9.63 16.25
C MET A 3 -1.16 9.37 17.63
N GLY A 4 -1.78 10.38 18.24
CA GLY A 4 -2.47 10.23 19.53
C GLY A 4 -3.71 9.34 19.45
N ALA A 5 -4.51 9.48 18.40
CA ALA A 5 -5.70 8.66 18.17
C ALA A 5 -5.32 7.20 17.85
N ALA A 6 -4.30 6.98 17.01
CA ALA A 6 -3.79 5.65 16.72
C ALA A 6 -3.22 4.96 17.98
N GLY A 7 -2.44 5.67 18.79
CA GLY A 7 -1.89 5.16 20.04
C GLY A 7 -2.98 4.77 21.06
N SER A 8 -4.04 5.58 21.18
CA SER A 8 -5.16 5.23 22.07
C SER A 8 -5.91 3.99 21.60
N THR A 9 -6.16 3.87 20.29
CA THR A 9 -6.88 2.72 19.73
C THR A 9 -6.07 1.44 19.90
N VAL A 10 -4.75 1.47 19.67
CA VAL A 10 -3.85 0.33 19.94
C VAL A 10 -3.84 -0.02 21.43
N TYR A 11 -3.76 0.97 22.32
CA TYR A 11 -3.78 0.73 23.77
C TYR A 11 -5.09 0.07 24.26
N TYR A 12 -6.25 0.53 23.74
CA TYR A 12 -7.54 -0.08 24.06
C TYR A 12 -7.70 -1.47 23.40
N ASN A 13 -7.25 -1.65 22.15
CA ASN A 13 -7.34 -2.94 21.43
C ASN A 13 -6.35 -3.99 21.95
N LEU A 14 -5.21 -3.62 22.53
CA LEU A 14 -4.29 -4.54 23.20
C LEU A 14 -4.84 -5.07 24.54
N ARG A 15 -5.70 -4.29 25.20
CA ARG A 15 -6.37 -4.68 26.45
C ARG A 15 -7.59 -5.58 26.24
N LEU A 16 -8.13 -5.63 25.02
CA LEU A 16 -9.20 -6.54 24.62
C LEU A 16 -8.58 -7.86 24.13
N ARG A 17 -8.40 -8.82 25.04
CA ARG A 17 -7.92 -10.18 24.74
C ARG A 17 -9.07 -11.11 24.38
N HIS A 18 -8.85 -12.02 23.43
CA HIS A 18 -9.80 -13.08 23.12
C HIS A 18 -9.90 -14.06 24.31
N PRO A 19 -11.11 -14.40 24.80
CA PRO A 19 -11.29 -15.25 25.99
C PRO A 19 -10.90 -16.73 25.83
N THR A 20 -10.46 -17.17 24.65
CA THR A 20 -10.13 -18.59 24.35
C THR A 20 -8.81 -18.80 23.62
N LEU A 21 -8.21 -17.76 23.04
CA LEU A 21 -6.93 -17.80 22.34
C LEU A 21 -6.20 -16.50 22.65
N ASP A 22 -5.06 -16.56 23.36
CA ASP A 22 -4.22 -15.43 23.78
C ASP A 22 -3.49 -14.74 22.60
N ILE A 23 -4.20 -14.49 21.50
CA ILE A 23 -3.68 -13.78 20.32
C ILE A 23 -4.37 -12.42 20.19
N PRO A 24 -3.62 -11.34 19.93
CA PRO A 24 -4.20 -10.04 19.62
C PRO A 24 -5.00 -10.11 18.31
N LEU A 25 -6.13 -9.41 18.23
CA LEU A 25 -7.01 -9.38 17.04
C LEU A 25 -6.35 -8.70 15.81
N ILE A 26 -5.31 -7.89 16.05
CA ILE A 26 -4.53 -7.18 15.04
C ILE A 26 -3.15 -7.81 14.95
N ASP A 27 -2.73 -8.15 13.72
CA ASP A 27 -1.38 -8.60 13.41
C ASP A 27 -0.40 -7.40 13.45
N TYR A 28 0.03 -7.05 14.65
CA TYR A 28 0.93 -5.93 14.89
C TYR A 28 2.29 -6.09 14.22
N ASP A 29 2.75 -7.32 13.97
CA ASP A 29 4.01 -7.60 13.25
C ASP A 29 3.96 -7.14 11.79
N LEU A 30 2.84 -7.38 11.10
CA LEU A 30 2.63 -6.87 9.74
C LEU A 30 2.47 -5.34 9.75
N ALA A 31 1.73 -4.79 10.71
CA ALA A 31 1.54 -3.35 10.82
C ALA A 31 2.87 -2.61 11.04
N LEU A 32 3.75 -3.14 11.90
CA LEU A 32 5.09 -2.61 12.13
C LEU A 32 6.01 -2.77 10.93
N LEU A 33 5.80 -3.78 10.07
CA LEU A 33 6.54 -3.92 8.81
C LEU A 33 6.11 -2.89 7.77
N PHE A 34 4.80 -2.62 7.66
CA PHE A 34 4.26 -1.66 6.70
C PHE A 34 4.50 -0.21 7.11
N GLN A 35 4.49 0.10 8.41
CA GLN A 35 4.66 1.46 8.92
C GLN A 35 5.94 2.19 8.44
N PRO A 36 7.16 1.62 8.51
CA PRO A 36 8.36 2.26 8.00
C PRO A 36 8.37 2.35 6.47
N MET A 37 7.80 1.37 5.76
CA MET A 37 7.74 1.38 4.29
C MET A 37 6.85 2.52 3.77
N LEU A 38 5.71 2.76 4.43
CA LEU A 38 4.82 3.88 4.12
C LEU A 38 5.48 5.23 4.43
N MET A 39 6.17 5.35 5.57
CA MET A 39 6.89 6.58 5.93
C MET A 39 8.02 6.89 4.93
N LEU A 40 8.77 5.89 4.48
CA LEU A 40 9.80 6.08 3.44
C LEU A 40 9.20 6.59 2.14
N GLY A 41 8.10 6.00 1.65
CA GLY A 41 7.42 6.46 0.45
C GLY A 41 6.92 7.91 0.54
N ILE A 42 6.33 8.29 1.68
CA ILE A 42 5.86 9.67 1.92
C ILE A 42 7.06 10.63 1.97
N SER A 43 8.14 10.27 2.67
CA SER A 43 9.33 11.14 2.78
C SER A 43 9.99 11.39 1.42
N ILE A 44 10.09 10.37 0.58
CA ILE A 44 10.63 10.46 -0.78
C ILE A 44 9.69 11.32 -1.63
N GLY A 45 8.38 11.07 -1.58
CA GLY A 45 7.39 11.84 -2.33
C GLY A 45 7.40 13.34 -1.98
N VAL A 46 7.55 13.67 -0.69
CA VAL A 46 7.64 15.06 -0.22
C VAL A 46 8.96 15.70 -0.64
N ALA A 47 10.09 14.98 -0.59
CA ALA A 47 11.36 15.50 -1.08
C ALA A 47 11.30 15.83 -2.59
N PHE A 48 10.66 14.97 -3.39
CA PHE A 48 10.44 15.23 -4.82
C PHE A 48 9.50 16.41 -5.08
N ASN A 49 8.51 16.63 -4.23
CA ASN A 49 7.60 17.79 -4.29
C ASN A 49 8.31 19.12 -4.00
N VAL A 50 9.33 19.13 -3.13
CA VAL A 50 10.10 20.35 -2.84
C VAL A 50 11.14 20.65 -3.93
N MET A 51 11.72 19.61 -4.55
CA MET A 51 12.78 19.77 -5.57
C MET A 51 12.24 20.13 -6.96
N PHE A 52 11.01 19.74 -7.29
CA PHE A 52 10.36 20.04 -8.57
C PHE A 52 9.06 20.79 -8.31
N ALA A 53 8.70 21.77 -9.16
CA ALA A 53 7.39 22.42 -9.08
C ALA A 53 6.26 21.37 -9.07
N ASP A 54 5.23 21.57 -8.25
CA ASP A 54 4.15 20.58 -7.96
C ASP A 54 3.56 19.91 -9.21
N TRP A 55 3.56 20.63 -10.33
CA TRP A 55 3.09 20.19 -11.65
C TRP A 55 3.92 19.05 -12.26
N MET A 56 5.22 18.96 -11.98
CA MET A 56 6.08 17.90 -12.53
C MET A 56 5.86 16.56 -11.83
N VAL A 57 5.64 16.58 -10.51
CA VAL A 57 5.35 15.35 -9.75
C VAL A 57 4.02 14.73 -10.19
N THR A 58 3.01 15.56 -10.45
CA THR A 58 1.72 15.11 -10.97
C THR A 58 1.85 14.51 -12.38
N VAL A 59 2.62 15.13 -13.27
CA VAL A 59 2.89 14.57 -14.61
C VAL A 59 3.65 13.25 -14.53
N LEU A 60 4.66 13.14 -13.65
CA LEU A 60 5.40 11.89 -13.43
C LEU A 60 4.47 10.76 -12.96
N LEU A 61 3.55 11.07 -12.04
CA LEU A 61 2.56 10.12 -11.52
C LEU A 61 1.63 9.63 -12.64
N ILE A 62 1.15 10.53 -13.49
CA ILE A 62 0.27 10.21 -14.63
C ILE A 62 0.95 9.25 -15.61
N ILE A 63 2.20 9.54 -15.99
CA ILE A 63 2.96 8.69 -16.92
C ILE A 63 3.20 7.30 -16.32
N LEU A 64 3.57 7.25 -15.04
CA LEU A 64 3.82 5.99 -14.34
C LEU A 64 2.55 5.15 -14.21
N PHE A 65 1.39 5.78 -13.96
CA PHE A 65 0.10 5.08 -13.90
C PHE A 65 -0.29 4.49 -15.26
N ILE A 66 -0.13 5.26 -16.35
CA ILE A 66 -0.43 4.82 -17.71
C ILE A 66 0.47 3.64 -18.10
N GLY A 67 1.78 3.73 -17.82
CA GLY A 67 2.73 2.66 -18.12
C GLY A 67 2.44 1.35 -17.38
N ASN A 68 2.18 1.42 -16.08
CA ASN A 68 1.83 0.25 -15.28
C ASN A 68 0.50 -0.38 -15.71
N HIS A 69 -0.52 0.44 -15.98
CA HIS A 69 -1.81 -0.04 -16.44
C HIS A 69 -1.68 -0.73 -17.81
N PHE A 70 -0.91 -0.15 -18.73
CA PHE A 70 -0.66 -0.74 -20.04
C PHE A 70 0.11 -2.07 -19.95
N SER A 71 1.17 -2.13 -19.12
CA SER A 71 1.93 -3.36 -18.90
C SER A 71 1.07 -4.49 -18.32
N ASN A 72 0.25 -4.18 -17.31
CA ASN A 72 -0.68 -5.14 -16.71
C ASN A 72 -1.80 -5.55 -17.68
N TYR A 73 -2.27 -4.64 -18.52
CA TYR A 73 -3.27 -4.92 -19.54
C TYR A 73 -2.75 -5.93 -20.57
N LEU A 74 -1.51 -5.77 -21.04
CA LEU A 74 -0.86 -6.74 -21.94
C LEU A 74 -0.70 -8.11 -21.28
N HIS A 75 -0.28 -8.14 -20.00
CA HIS A 75 -0.16 -9.39 -19.25
C HIS A 75 -1.50 -10.10 -19.06
N ASN A 76 -2.58 -9.33 -18.81
CA ASN A 76 -3.93 -9.86 -18.67
C ASN A 76 -4.44 -10.46 -19.99
N ILE A 77 -4.19 -9.80 -21.12
CA ILE A 77 -4.52 -10.31 -22.44
C ILE A 77 -3.78 -11.61 -22.72
N SER A 78 -2.46 -11.65 -22.53
CA SER A 78 -1.64 -12.85 -22.75
C SER A 78 -2.14 -14.02 -21.91
N THR A 79 -2.43 -13.77 -20.64
CA THR A 79 -3.02 -14.75 -19.72
C THR A 79 -4.37 -15.27 -20.23
N LYS A 80 -5.27 -14.37 -20.68
CA LYS A 80 -6.60 -14.74 -21.19
C LYS A 80 -6.54 -15.57 -22.48
N TYR A 81 -5.57 -15.30 -23.35
CA TYR A 81 -5.34 -16.12 -24.56
C TYR A 81 -4.82 -17.52 -24.21
N ILE A 82 -3.94 -17.66 -23.23
CA ILE A 82 -3.41 -18.96 -22.79
C ILE A 82 -4.53 -19.85 -22.24
N TYR A 83 -5.40 -19.32 -21.37
CA TYR A 83 -6.55 -20.08 -20.87
C TYR A 83 -7.50 -20.49 -22.00
N ARG A 84 -7.75 -19.58 -22.96
CA ARG A 84 -8.66 -19.86 -24.09
C ARG A 84 -8.15 -20.93 -25.08
N ILE A 85 -6.83 -21.16 -25.15
CA ILE A 85 -6.25 -22.26 -25.95
C ILE A 85 -6.26 -23.58 -25.16
N LYS A 86 -6.23 -23.52 -23.82
CA LYS A 86 -6.24 -24.70 -22.95
C LYS A 86 -7.63 -25.33 -22.82
N ASP A 87 -8.67 -24.52 -23.05
CA ASP A 87 -10.09 -24.91 -23.00
C ASP A 87 -10.65 -25.33 -24.38
N ALA A 88 -9.83 -25.32 -25.45
CA ALA A 88 -10.21 -25.67 -26.83
C ALA A 88 -9.49 -26.95 -27.28
#